data_AF-A0A382VXJ4-F1
#
_entry.id   AF-A0A382VXJ4-F1
#
_cell.length_a   1.000
_cell.length_b   1.000
_cell.length_c   1.000
_cell.angle_alpha   90.00
_cell.angle_beta   90.00
_cell.angle_gamma   90.00
#
_symmetry.space_group_name_H-M   'P 1'
#
loop_
_entity.id
_entity.type
_entity.pdbx_description
1 polymer ?
#
loop_
_entity_poly.entity_id
_entity_poly.type
_entity_poly.pdbx_seq_one_letter_code
_entity_poly.pdbx_strand_id
1 'polypeptide(L)'
;MEIGVSGVASSRHGEIGVLAKKAEDLGFESIWLPEHPVIPVNHNTKYRGSADGSIPEFMNHQVNPFIGLTLAAAATTKLKLGTGVCLVTEHNPLDLAKQI
;
A
#
# COMPACT_ATOMS: atom_id res chain seq x y z
N MET A 1 5.31 20.68 10.76
CA MET A 1 5.43 19.20 10.76
C MET A 1 4.45 18.69 9.74
N GLU A 2 4.91 17.96 8.73
CA GLU A 2 4.05 17.30 7.74
C GLU A 2 3.61 15.94 8.30
N ILE A 3 2.32 15.60 8.17
CA ILE A 3 1.75 14.36 8.71
C ILE A 3 1.08 13.61 7.56
N GLY A 4 1.47 12.35 7.36
CA GLY A 4 0.87 11.44 6.38
C GLY A 4 0.07 10.32 7.04
N VAL A 5 -0.72 9.62 6.23
CA VAL A 5 -1.44 8.40 6.60
C VAL A 5 -0.87 7.19 5.86
N SER A 6 -0.70 6.08 6.58
CA SER A 6 -0.34 4.79 5.99
C SER A 6 -1.43 3.78 6.30
N GLY A 7 -1.78 2.96 5.32
CA GLY A 7 -2.86 2.00 5.46
C GLY A 7 -2.81 0.88 4.44
N VAL A 8 -3.44 -0.24 4.80
CA VAL A 8 -3.57 -1.37 3.89
C VAL A 8 -4.74 -1.11 2.95
N ALA A 9 -4.45 -1.07 1.65
CA ALA A 9 -5.47 -1.03 0.63
C ALA A 9 -5.91 -2.46 0.26
N SER A 10 -7.15 -2.80 0.58
CA SER A 10 -7.77 -4.08 0.18
C SER A 10 -9.27 -3.92 -0.04
N SER A 11 -9.89 -4.95 -0.61
CA SER A 11 -11.36 -5.02 -0.78
C SER A 11 -12.16 -4.87 0.52
N ARG A 12 -11.52 -4.97 1.70
CA ARG A 12 -12.18 -4.84 3.01
C ARG A 12 -12.16 -3.42 3.59
N HIS A 13 -11.34 -2.51 3.06
CA HIS A 13 -11.09 -1.19 3.67
C HIS A 13 -11.79 -0.01 2.95
N GLY A 14 -12.60 -0.30 1.93
CA GLY A 14 -13.27 0.72 1.12
C GLY A 14 -12.42 1.19 -0.06
N GLU A 15 -13.01 2.05 -0.90
CA GLU A 15 -12.35 2.53 -2.12
C GLU A 15 -11.22 3.53 -1.79
N ILE A 16 -10.02 3.26 -2.30
CA ILE A 16 -8.82 4.07 -2.02
C ILE A 16 -8.95 5.51 -2.46
N GLY A 17 -9.63 5.77 -3.58
CA GLY A 17 -9.89 7.14 -4.02
C GLY A 17 -10.69 7.95 -2.99
N VAL A 18 -11.71 7.34 -2.36
CA VAL A 18 -12.52 7.98 -1.33
C VAL A 18 -11.70 8.28 -0.07
N LEU A 19 -10.87 7.33 0.35
CA LEU A 19 -9.97 7.52 1.50
C LEU A 19 -8.93 8.60 1.24
N ALA A 20 -8.31 8.60 0.06
CA ALA A 20 -7.32 9.60 -0.35
C ALA A 20 -7.95 10.99 -0.39
N LYS A 21 -9.13 11.14 -1.00
CA LYS A 21 -9.84 12.41 -1.01
C LYS A 21 -10.15 12.91 0.40
N LYS A 22 -10.61 12.00 1.27
CA LYS A 22 -10.88 12.36 2.67
C LYS A 22 -9.61 12.77 3.41
N ALA A 23 -8.49 12.09 3.18
CA ALA A 23 -7.20 12.44 3.78
C ALA A 23 -6.74 13.84 3.34
N GLU A 24 -6.86 14.15 2.05
CA GLU A 24 -6.57 15.50 1.51
C GLU A 24 -7.46 16.57 2.14
N ASP A 25 -8.77 16.34 2.22
CA ASP A 25 -9.73 17.28 2.80
C ASP A 25 -9.50 17.53 4.31
N LEU A 26 -8.92 16.56 5.01
CA LEU A 26 -8.52 16.67 6.41
C LEU A 26 -7.15 17.33 6.60
N GLY A 27 -6.44 17.66 5.52
CA GLY A 27 -5.15 18.34 5.57
C GLY A 27 -3.96 17.41 5.82
N PHE A 28 -4.10 16.10 5.62
CA PHE A 28 -2.93 15.23 5.56
C PHE A 28 -2.08 15.55 4.35
N GLU A 29 -0.77 15.42 4.52
CA GLU A 29 0.20 15.77 3.48
C GLU A 29 0.41 14.62 2.48
N SER A 30 0.30 13.37 2.93
CA SER A 30 0.57 12.20 2.10
C SER A 30 -0.25 10.96 2.47
N ILE A 31 -0.40 10.06 1.50
CA ILE A 31 -0.88 8.69 1.70
C ILE A 31 0.17 7.67 1.23
N TRP A 32 0.33 6.61 2.02
CA TRP A 32 1.34 5.59 1.81
C TRP A 32 0.72 4.20 1.75
N LEU A 33 1.02 3.44 0.69
CA LEU A 33 0.57 2.05 0.53
C LEU A 33 1.75 1.08 0.67
N PRO A 34 1.59 -0.01 1.45
CA PRO A 34 2.59 -1.09 1.52
C PRO A 34 2.57 -1.96 0.26
N GLU A 35 3.61 -2.77 0.09
CA GLU A 35 3.77 -3.70 -1.02
C GLU A 35 4.01 -5.13 -0.53
N HIS A 36 3.17 -6.06 -0.98
CA HIS A 36 3.24 -7.49 -0.64
C HIS A 36 2.83 -8.34 -1.87
N PRO A 37 3.64 -8.42 -2.93
CA PRO A 37 3.26 -9.05 -4.19
C PRO A 37 3.22 -10.58 -4.09
N VAL A 38 4.00 -11.15 -3.17
CA VAL A 38 4.08 -12.60 -2.94
C VAL A 38 4.04 -12.89 -1.44
N ILE A 39 3.07 -13.70 -1.03
CA ILE A 39 2.96 -14.21 0.34
C ILE A 39 3.17 -15.72 0.33
N PRO A 40 4.09 -16.26 1.15
CA PRO A 40 4.28 -17.71 1.26
C PRO A 40 3.01 -18.40 1.77
N VAL A 41 2.56 -19.42 1.05
CA VAL A 41 1.45 -20.28 1.48
C VAL A 41 1.88 -21.19 2.63
N ASN A 42 3.13 -21.64 2.62
CA ASN A 42 3.74 -22.46 3.67
C ASN A 42 5.02 -21.77 4.15
N HIS A 43 5.27 -21.76 5.46
CA HIS A 43 6.49 -21.21 6.05
C HIS A 43 6.89 -21.99 7.31
N ASN A 44 8.20 -22.21 7.49
CA ASN A 44 8.74 -22.93 8.66
C ASN A 44 9.22 -21.97 9.77
N THR A 45 9.36 -20.68 9.46
CA THR A 45 9.82 -19.64 10.38
C THR A 45 8.63 -18.90 10.96
N LYS A 46 8.61 -18.63 12.27
CA LYS A 46 7.50 -17.86 12.87
C LYS A 46 7.49 -16.42 12.36
N TYR A 47 6.35 -15.95 11.85
CA TYR A 47 6.15 -14.54 11.54
C TYR A 47 6.17 -13.72 12.83
N ARG A 48 7.04 -12.71 12.91
CA ARG A 48 7.24 -11.93 14.15
C ARG A 48 6.10 -10.96 14.48
N GLY A 49 5.27 -10.63 13.50
CA GLY A 49 4.18 -9.65 13.68
C GLY A 49 2.88 -10.26 14.19
N SER A 50 2.85 -11.55 14.52
CA SER A 50 1.68 -12.24 15.11
C SER A 50 2.12 -13.08 16.31
N ALA A 51 1.22 -13.24 17.29
CA ALA A 51 1.52 -13.96 18.53
C ALA A 51 1.68 -15.47 18.31
N ASP A 52 0.88 -16.04 17.41
CA ASP A 52 0.92 -17.46 17.04
C ASP A 52 1.99 -17.77 15.97
N GLY A 53 2.59 -16.73 15.38
CA GLY A 53 3.58 -16.85 14.33
C GLY A 53 3.01 -17.04 12.93
N SER A 54 1.69 -16.95 12.74
CA SER A 54 1.01 -17.01 11.43
C SER A 54 1.17 -15.71 10.63
N ILE A 55 1.19 -15.79 9.30
CA ILE A 55 1.14 -14.59 8.47
C ILE A 55 -0.32 -14.08 8.47
N PRO A 56 -0.59 -12.82 8.86
CA PRO A 56 -1.95 -12.29 8.90
C PRO A 56 -2.63 -12.35 7.53
N GLU A 57 -3.90 -12.77 7.52
CA GLU A 57 -4.66 -12.98 6.29
C GLU A 57 -4.67 -11.74 5.38
N PHE A 58 -4.79 -10.54 5.95
CA PHE A 58 -4.86 -9.27 5.21
C PHE A 58 -3.66 -9.03 4.31
N MET A 59 -2.50 -9.65 4.57
CA MET A 59 -1.31 -9.52 3.72
C MET A 59 -1.53 -10.12 2.32
N ASN A 60 -2.43 -11.10 2.19
CA ASN A 60 -2.79 -11.70 0.90
C ASN A 60 -3.79 -10.86 0.09
N HIS A 61 -4.42 -9.87 0.74
CA HIS A 61 -5.52 -9.10 0.14
C HIS A 61 -5.08 -7.68 -0.25
N GLN A 62 -3.78 -7.38 -0.15
CA GLN A 62 -3.27 -6.07 -0.50
C GLN A 62 -3.29 -5.88 -2.02
N VAL A 63 -3.80 -4.73 -2.46
CA VAL A 63 -3.74 -4.37 -3.88
C VAL A 63 -2.31 -4.02 -4.28
N ASN A 64 -2.00 -4.12 -5.58
CA ASN A 64 -0.77 -3.55 -6.10
C ASN A 64 -0.71 -2.05 -5.74
N PRO A 65 0.37 -1.57 -5.10
CA PRO A 65 0.43 -0.21 -4.58
C PRO A 65 0.39 0.84 -5.69
N PHE A 66 0.97 0.59 -6.87
CA PHE A 66 0.94 1.53 -7.99
C PHE A 66 -0.48 1.70 -8.55
N ILE A 67 -1.26 0.62 -8.61
CA ILE A 67 -2.68 0.70 -8.99
C ILE A 67 -3.47 1.47 -7.93
N GLY A 68 -3.28 1.15 -6.64
CA GLY A 68 -3.94 1.85 -5.54
C GLY A 68 -3.62 3.34 -5.49
N LEU A 69 -2.34 3.70 -5.67
CA LEU A 69 -1.89 5.09 -5.72
C LEU A 69 -2.38 5.81 -6.99
N THR A 70 -2.55 5.12 -8.12
CA THR A 70 -3.19 5.70 -9.31
C THR A 70 -4.63 6.13 -9.01
N LEU A 71 -5.39 5.30 -8.28
CA LEU A 71 -6.75 5.66 -7.85
C LEU A 71 -6.75 6.84 -6.86
N ALA A 72 -5.79 6.89 -5.95
CA ALA A 72 -5.59 8.04 -5.04
C ALA A 72 -5.27 9.32 -5.82
N ALA A 73 -4.35 9.24 -6.78
CA ALA A 73 -3.96 10.36 -7.65
C ALA A 73 -5.14 10.91 -8.43
N ALA A 74 -5.98 10.03 -8.99
CA ALA A 74 -7.16 10.44 -9.76
C ALA A 74 -8.21 11.16 -8.89
N ALA A 75 -8.26 10.89 -7.58
CA ALA A 75 -9.23 11.47 -6.66
C ALA A 75 -8.72 12.71 -5.92
N THR A 76 -7.45 13.07 -6.04
CA THR A 76 -6.80 14.14 -5.26
C THR A 76 -6.04 15.11 -6.16
N THR A 77 -5.62 16.26 -5.63
CA THR A 77 -4.95 17.31 -6.42
C THR A 77 -3.64 17.81 -5.81
N LYS A 78 -3.43 17.57 -4.52
CA LYS A 78 -2.30 18.07 -3.73
C LYS A 78 -1.69 17.00 -2.82
N LEU A 79 -2.45 15.96 -2.48
CA LEU A 79 -1.98 14.87 -1.62
C LEU A 79 -0.75 14.18 -2.25
N LYS A 80 0.35 14.07 -1.50
CA LYS A 80 1.52 13.33 -1.97
C LYS A 80 1.28 11.83 -1.83
N LEU A 81 1.85 11.06 -2.75
CA LEU A 81 1.60 9.63 -2.89
C LEU A 81 2.91 8.88 -2.73
N GLY A 82 2.91 7.81 -1.94
CA GLY A 82 4.14 7.07 -1.67
C GLY A 82 3.93 5.57 -1.45
N THR A 83 4.98 4.80 -1.73
CA THR A 83 5.07 3.40 -1.34
C THR A 83 5.83 3.28 -0.03
N GLY A 84 5.38 2.39 0.86
CA GLY A 84 6.00 2.13 2.16
C GLY A 84 6.22 0.64 2.37
N VAL A 85 7.04 -0.05 1.56
CA VAL A 85 8.10 0.42 0.65
C VAL A 85 7.90 -0.13 -0.78
N CYS A 86 8.54 0.46 -1.80
CA CYS A 86 8.67 -0.18 -3.12
C CYS A 86 9.72 -1.31 -3.07
N LEU A 87 9.30 -2.55 -3.33
CA LEU A 87 10.16 -3.73 -3.37
C LEU A 87 10.82 -3.87 -4.75
N VAL A 88 11.71 -2.94 -5.09
CA VAL A 88 12.36 -2.82 -6.42
C VAL A 88 12.92 -4.16 -6.94
N THR A 89 13.51 -4.97 -6.06
CA THR A 89 14.11 -6.26 -6.41
C THR A 89 13.11 -7.35 -6.79
N GLU A 90 11.82 -7.14 -6.50
CA GLU A 90 10.72 -8.06 -6.82
C GLU A 90 9.99 -7.70 -8.12
N HIS A 91 10.40 -6.61 -8.79
CA HIS A 91 9.84 -6.17 -10.07
C HIS A 91 10.81 -6.36 -11.22
N ASN A 92 10.28 -6.41 -12.45
CA ASN A 92 11.10 -6.14 -13.62
C ASN A 92 11.50 -4.64 -13.61
N PRO A 93 12.80 -4.31 -13.64
CA PRO A 93 13.25 -2.92 -13.48
C PRO A 93 12.81 -2.00 -14.63
N LEU A 94 12.66 -2.52 -15.86
CA LEU A 94 12.20 -1.71 -16.99
C LEU A 94 10.69 -1.45 -16.93
N ASP A 95 9.92 -2.47 -16.54
CA ASP A 95 8.46 -2.30 -16.37
C ASP A 95 8.15 -1.40 -15.17
N LEU A 96 8.89 -1.56 -14.06
CA LEU A 96 8.75 -0.69 -12.90
C LEU A 96 9.05 0.77 -13.26
N ALA A 97 10.15 1.02 -13.98
CA ALA A 97 10.51 2.35 -14.46
C ALA A 97 9.46 2.96 -15.42
N LYS A 98 8.60 2.14 -16.04
CA LYS A 98 7.51 2.61 -16.89
C LYS A 98 6.25 2.99 -16.11
N GLN A 99 6.07 2.44 -14.91
CA GLN A 99 4.92 2.70 -14.03
C GLN A 99 5.09 3.96 -13.17
N ILE A 100 6.33 4.38 -12.93
CA ILE A 100 6.71 5.59 -12.17
C ILE A 100 7.16 6.73 -13.08
#